data_AF-A0AAW0M586-F1
#
_entry.id   AF-A0AAW0M586-F1
#
_cell.length_a   1.000
_cell.length_b   1.000
_cell.length_c   1.000
_cell.angle_alpha   90.00
_cell.angle_beta   90.00
_cell.angle_gamma   90.00
#
_symmetry.space_group_name_H-M   'P 1'
#
loop_
_entity.id
_entity.type
_entity.pdbx_description
1 polymer ?
#
loop_
_entity_poly.entity_id
_entity_poly.type
_entity_poly.pdbx_seq_one_letter_code
_entity_poly.pdbx_strand_id
1 'polypeptide(L)'
;MASPSHLILQSTLLIVLILCKCIFLDVESQSATLSIVTDKEALISFKSRIIEPFNPLSSWDQKNSSPCNWTGVVCNKSGQRVVGLDLSGFGLKGSISPHIGNLSFLRSLQLGQNQFTGMLPDQIVNLFHVRVLNLSSNRLEGVLLSNISQLTELQVLDLSENKNITGRIPEELSYLKKLEVLKLAKNHLYGAIPSAIGNLSSLINLNLGTNTLSGAIPSDLGHLQNLKELDLNINNFSGTVPPSIYNISSLVSLALASNNLWGEIPGDVGIKLPNLLVFNFCINKFTGKIPWSLYNLTNIKIIHVADNLLEGTIPPDLGNLPFLEMYDICFNKIVSEDGLSFITSLKNSTRLKFLAIGGNHLEGVIPGSIGNLSKALSKFFGNFQKLLSMDLSNNKFSGKITREIFSLPSLSTVLNLSKNFLSGALPEEVSLLVNVVTIDLSNNLFSGNIPSSIRKTLCFILGSLFYLKRSKSKITRTSELVKGQHQMMLQLMSSLHHNDQPISPDVQHGCLITILGVGLSCTVESSDGRISIRSALQNLKSARDTLLNQLPLRIPN
;
A
#
# COMPACT_ATOMS: atom_id res chain seq x y z
N MET A 1 -72.15 -23.43 57.42
CA MET A 1 -71.23 -23.07 58.53
C MET A 1 -69.93 -23.82 58.30
N ALA A 2 -68.89 -23.14 57.83
CA ALA A 2 -67.58 -23.78 57.61
C ALA A 2 -66.91 -24.05 58.97
N SER A 3 -66.36 -25.25 59.12
CA SER A 3 -65.71 -25.75 60.34
C SER A 3 -64.53 -24.86 60.79
N PRO A 4 -64.31 -24.65 62.11
CA PRO A 4 -63.17 -23.89 62.64
C PRO A 4 -61.79 -24.41 62.17
N SER A 5 -61.69 -25.69 61.81
CA SER A 5 -60.47 -26.31 61.30
C SER A 5 -60.03 -25.79 59.92
N HIS A 6 -60.97 -25.32 59.09
CA HIS A 6 -60.66 -24.79 57.76
C HIS A 6 -60.08 -23.36 57.79
N LEU A 7 -60.48 -22.54 58.77
CA LEU A 7 -59.94 -21.19 58.94
C LEU A 7 -58.49 -21.22 59.46
N ILE A 8 -58.17 -22.20 60.30
CA ILE A 8 -56.82 -22.38 60.85
C ILE A 8 -55.86 -22.85 59.75
N LEU A 9 -56.29 -23.76 58.87
CA LEU A 9 -55.47 -24.24 57.76
C LEU A 9 -55.19 -23.14 56.70
N GLN A 10 -56.18 -22.27 56.44
CA GLN A 10 -55.99 -21.14 55.52
C GLN A 10 -55.10 -20.04 56.09
N SER A 11 -55.18 -19.79 57.41
CA SER A 11 -54.32 -18.80 58.07
C SER A 11 -52.87 -19.29 58.20
N THR A 12 -52.64 -20.58 58.48
CA THR A 12 -51.28 -21.14 58.50
C THR A 12 -50.66 -21.18 57.09
N LEU A 13 -51.43 -21.51 56.05
CA LEU A 13 -50.94 -21.48 54.66
C LEU A 13 -50.59 -20.05 54.21
N LEU A 14 -51.38 -19.05 54.62
CA LEU A 14 -51.11 -17.64 54.33
C LEU A 14 -49.84 -17.16 55.06
N ILE A 15 -49.63 -17.56 56.32
CA ILE A 15 -48.42 -17.23 57.08
C ILE A 15 -47.18 -17.92 56.48
N VAL A 16 -47.29 -19.17 56.03
CA VAL A 16 -46.20 -19.88 55.32
C VAL A 16 -45.90 -19.22 53.98
N LEU A 17 -46.91 -18.77 53.24
CA LEU A 17 -46.73 -18.04 51.98
C LEU A 17 -46.13 -16.64 52.19
N ILE A 18 -46.48 -15.94 53.28
CA ILE A 18 -45.88 -14.66 53.65
C ILE A 18 -44.44 -14.86 54.11
N LEU A 19 -44.15 -15.88 54.93
CA LEU A 19 -42.79 -16.23 55.36
C LEU A 19 -41.92 -16.69 54.17
N CYS A 20 -42.46 -17.48 53.23
CA CYS A 20 -41.77 -17.79 51.98
C CYS A 20 -41.52 -16.53 51.16
N LYS A 21 -42.48 -15.60 51.05
CA LYS A 21 -42.25 -14.30 50.39
C LYS A 21 -41.17 -13.48 51.10
N CYS A 22 -41.09 -13.50 52.42
CA CYS A 22 -40.05 -12.81 53.19
C CYS A 22 -38.67 -13.47 53.03
N ILE A 23 -38.59 -14.82 53.02
CA ILE A 23 -37.35 -15.57 52.78
C ILE A 23 -36.85 -15.39 51.32
N PHE A 24 -37.76 -15.17 50.36
CA PHE A 24 -37.42 -14.82 48.98
C PHE A 24 -37.24 -13.32 48.73
N LEU A 25 -37.58 -12.44 49.69
CA LEU A 25 -37.29 -11.00 49.64
C LEU A 25 -35.91 -10.65 50.24
N ASP A 26 -35.25 -11.60 50.91
CA ASP A 26 -33.84 -11.49 51.35
C ASP A 26 -32.84 -12.11 50.36
N VAL A 27 -33.31 -12.54 49.18
CA VAL A 27 -32.42 -12.47 48.02
C VAL A 27 -32.47 -11.01 47.59
N GLU A 28 -31.64 -10.19 48.22
CA GLU A 28 -31.12 -9.00 47.56
C GLU A 28 -30.77 -9.45 46.15
N SER A 29 -31.58 -9.04 45.19
CA SER A 29 -31.05 -8.84 43.86
C SER A 29 -29.92 -7.84 44.08
N GLN A 30 -28.71 -8.35 44.23
CA GLN A 30 -27.53 -7.58 43.91
C GLN A 30 -27.75 -7.21 42.46
N SER A 31 -28.42 -6.08 42.23
CA SER A 31 -28.15 -5.24 41.08
C SER A 31 -26.64 -5.22 41.05
N ALA A 32 -26.04 -5.94 40.10
CA ALA A 32 -24.60 -5.98 39.96
C ALA A 32 -24.20 -4.51 39.88
N THR A 33 -23.66 -3.98 40.98
CA THR A 33 -23.42 -2.56 41.10
C THR A 33 -22.27 -2.31 40.14
N LEU A 34 -22.63 -1.82 38.96
CA LEU A 34 -21.72 -1.46 37.89
C LEU A 34 -20.68 -0.51 38.47
N SER A 35 -19.51 -1.05 38.76
CA SER A 35 -18.49 -0.41 39.60
C SER A 35 -17.12 -0.68 39.03
N ILE A 36 -16.12 0.01 39.57
CA ILE A 36 -14.73 -0.22 39.18
C ILE A 36 -14.29 -1.67 39.48
N VAL A 37 -14.96 -2.35 40.42
CA VAL A 37 -14.72 -3.76 40.76
C VAL A 37 -15.14 -4.68 39.62
N THR A 38 -16.33 -4.47 39.05
CA THR A 38 -16.79 -5.28 37.90
C THR A 38 -15.92 -5.03 36.66
N ASP A 39 -15.46 -3.80 36.45
CA ASP A 39 -14.53 -3.48 35.36
C ASP A 39 -13.17 -4.17 35.58
N LYS A 40 -12.67 -4.19 36.83
CA LYS A 40 -11.43 -4.89 37.21
C LYS A 40 -11.53 -6.39 36.90
N GLU A 41 -12.63 -7.04 37.28
CA GLU A 41 -12.85 -8.47 37.03
C GLU A 41 -12.92 -8.80 35.53
N ALA A 42 -13.56 -7.94 34.75
CA ALA A 42 -13.62 -8.04 33.30
C ALA A 42 -12.21 -7.95 32.67
N LEU A 43 -11.37 -7.03 33.15
CA LEU A 43 -9.99 -6.87 32.69
C LEU A 43 -9.10 -8.07 33.11
N ILE A 44 -9.25 -8.62 34.32
CA ILE A 44 -8.53 -9.85 34.72
C ILE A 44 -8.96 -11.05 33.86
N SER A 45 -10.26 -11.18 33.59
CA SER A 45 -10.81 -12.22 32.69
C SER A 45 -10.42 -12.00 31.23
N PHE A 46 -10.13 -10.76 30.84
CA PHE A 46 -9.55 -10.44 29.55
C PHE A 46 -8.09 -10.90 29.50
N LYS A 47 -7.27 -10.52 30.49
CA LYS A 47 -5.86 -10.92 30.61
C LYS A 47 -5.67 -12.43 30.62
N SER A 48 -6.58 -13.20 31.22
CA SER A 48 -6.47 -14.68 31.27
C SER A 48 -6.53 -15.37 29.90
N ARG A 49 -7.00 -14.68 28.85
CA ARG A 49 -7.02 -15.18 27.46
C ARG A 49 -5.84 -14.69 26.62
N ILE A 50 -4.98 -13.87 27.21
CA ILE A 50 -3.84 -13.25 26.53
C ILE A 50 -2.57 -14.02 26.85
N ILE A 51 -1.73 -14.17 25.83
CA ILE A 51 -0.37 -14.65 25.96
C ILE A 51 0.56 -13.45 25.76
N GLU A 52 1.32 -13.13 26.81
CA GLU A 52 2.11 -11.91 26.94
C GLU A 52 3.60 -12.17 26.66
N PRO A 53 4.20 -11.59 25.61
CA PRO A 53 5.65 -11.59 25.47
C PRO A 53 6.25 -10.53 26.42
N PHE A 54 7.07 -10.96 27.38
CA PHE A 54 7.77 -10.08 28.34
C PHE A 54 6.88 -9.38 29.39
N ASN A 55 5.70 -9.91 29.69
CA ASN A 55 4.79 -9.43 30.76
C ASN A 55 4.46 -7.92 30.74
N PRO A 56 4.07 -7.32 29.59
CA PRO A 56 3.74 -5.91 29.50
C PRO A 56 2.51 -5.52 30.33
N LEU A 57 1.65 -6.48 30.71
CA LEU A 57 0.50 -6.25 31.59
C LEU A 57 0.81 -6.63 33.05
N SER A 58 2.08 -6.58 33.47
CA SER A 58 2.50 -6.88 34.85
C SER A 58 1.79 -6.04 35.92
N SER A 59 1.36 -4.81 35.59
CA SER A 59 0.58 -3.93 36.48
C SER A 59 -0.85 -4.42 36.74
N TRP A 60 -1.36 -5.33 35.91
CA TRP A 60 -2.70 -5.90 36.01
C TRP A 60 -2.70 -7.03 37.05
N ASP A 61 -2.97 -6.64 38.29
CA ASP A 61 -2.83 -7.47 39.48
C ASP A 61 -4.11 -7.43 40.32
N GLN A 62 -4.51 -8.59 40.85
CA GLN A 62 -5.68 -8.74 41.69
C GLN A 62 -5.55 -8.05 43.06
N LYS A 63 -4.32 -7.84 43.56
CA LYS A 63 -4.00 -7.13 44.80
C LYS A 63 -4.01 -5.60 44.64
N ASN A 64 -3.80 -5.09 43.43
CA ASN A 64 -3.84 -3.66 43.15
C ASN A 64 -5.24 -3.08 43.43
N SER A 65 -5.30 -1.92 44.09
CA SER A 65 -6.56 -1.37 44.60
C SER A 65 -7.49 -0.86 43.49
N SER A 66 -6.95 -0.40 42.35
CA SER A 66 -7.76 0.09 41.22
C SER A 66 -7.14 -0.23 39.86
N PRO A 67 -7.94 -0.72 38.88
CA PRO A 67 -7.50 -0.91 37.51
C PRO A 67 -7.16 0.40 36.79
N CYS A 68 -7.54 1.57 37.35
CA CYS A 68 -7.20 2.87 36.76
C CYS A 68 -5.70 3.18 36.76
N ASN A 69 -4.91 2.42 37.53
CA ASN A 69 -3.45 2.53 37.55
C ASN A 69 -2.76 1.50 36.65
N TRP A 70 -3.53 0.70 35.90
CA TRP A 70 -2.99 -0.35 35.06
C TRP A 70 -2.54 0.19 33.71
N THR A 71 -1.50 -0.44 33.18
CA THR A 71 -0.95 -0.10 31.87
C THR A 71 -2.05 -0.19 30.82
N GLY A 72 -2.24 0.89 30.06
CA GLY A 72 -3.23 0.97 28.98
C GLY A 72 -4.67 1.18 29.42
N VAL A 73 -4.98 1.25 30.73
CA VAL A 73 -6.35 1.46 31.22
C VAL A 73 -6.57 2.95 31.49
N VAL A 74 -7.68 3.48 30.98
CA VAL A 74 -8.12 4.86 31.20
C VAL A 74 -9.48 4.84 31.88
N CYS A 75 -9.60 5.54 33.01
CA CYS A 75 -10.85 5.69 33.75
C CYS A 75 -11.51 7.05 33.53
N ASN A 76 -12.79 7.15 33.85
CA ASN A 76 -13.50 8.42 33.91
C ASN A 76 -12.91 9.35 34.99
N LYS A 77 -13.34 10.63 34.98
CA LYS A 77 -12.85 11.65 35.94
C LYS A 77 -13.03 11.27 37.41
N SER A 78 -14.07 10.48 37.74
CA SER A 78 -14.30 10.01 39.11
C SER A 78 -13.49 8.76 39.48
N GLY A 79 -12.77 8.15 38.53
CA GLY A 79 -12.02 6.90 38.74
C GLY A 79 -12.91 5.68 39.00
N GLN A 80 -14.21 5.80 38.74
CA GLN A 80 -15.19 4.78 39.09
C GLN A 80 -15.45 3.78 37.97
N ARG A 81 -15.14 4.13 36.72
CA ARG A 81 -15.41 3.29 35.55
C ARG A 81 -14.29 3.39 34.52
N VAL A 82 -13.99 2.28 33.86
CA VAL A 82 -13.08 2.21 32.72
C VAL A 82 -13.77 2.77 31.48
N VAL A 83 -13.13 3.75 30.83
CA VAL A 83 -13.62 4.42 29.62
C VAL A 83 -12.70 4.26 28.43
N GLY A 84 -11.47 3.81 28.64
CA GLY A 84 -10.53 3.51 27.56
C GLY A 84 -9.65 2.33 27.90
N LEU A 85 -9.33 1.54 26.88
CA LEU A 85 -8.34 0.47 26.93
C LEU A 85 -7.47 0.59 25.68
N ASP A 86 -6.18 0.88 25.86
CA ASP A 86 -5.20 0.96 24.79
C ASP A 86 -4.01 0.03 25.07
N LEU A 87 -3.98 -1.07 24.32
CA LEU A 87 -2.94 -2.09 24.36
C LEU A 87 -2.30 -2.25 22.98
N SER A 88 -2.29 -1.19 22.18
CA SER A 88 -1.83 -1.26 20.79
C SER A 88 -0.31 -1.45 20.72
N GLY A 89 0.16 -2.39 19.90
CA GLY A 89 1.61 -2.59 19.70
C GLY A 89 2.33 -3.36 20.81
N PHE A 90 1.60 -4.03 21.71
CA PHE A 90 2.17 -4.76 22.85
C PHE A 90 2.66 -6.17 22.48
N GLY A 91 2.44 -6.61 21.24
CA GLY A 91 2.78 -7.96 20.77
C GLY A 91 1.92 -9.06 21.40
N LEU A 92 0.74 -8.71 21.94
CA LEU A 92 -0.15 -9.63 22.64
C LEU A 92 -0.68 -10.72 21.71
N LYS A 93 -0.68 -11.97 22.20
CA LYS A 93 -1.21 -13.16 21.52
C LYS A 93 -2.44 -13.69 22.25
N GLY A 94 -3.10 -14.71 21.70
CA GLY A 94 -4.29 -15.32 22.30
C GLY A 94 -5.57 -14.79 21.66
N SER A 95 -6.69 -14.80 22.39
CA SER A 95 -8.00 -14.40 21.86
C SER A 95 -8.63 -13.26 22.67
N ILE A 96 -9.49 -12.47 22.03
CA ILE A 96 -10.25 -11.43 22.73
C ILE A 96 -11.31 -12.12 23.60
N SER A 97 -11.23 -11.93 24.92
CA SER A 97 -12.17 -12.54 25.88
C SER A 97 -13.58 -11.93 25.72
N PRO A 98 -14.66 -12.74 25.76
CA PRO A 98 -16.03 -12.21 25.71
C PRO A 98 -16.37 -11.31 26.90
N HIS A 99 -15.66 -11.44 28.02
CA HIS A 99 -15.81 -10.58 29.19
C HIS A 99 -15.44 -9.11 28.93
N ILE A 100 -14.80 -8.80 27.79
CA ILE A 100 -14.59 -7.41 27.37
C ILE A 100 -15.92 -6.65 27.30
N GLY A 101 -17.02 -7.33 26.94
CA GLY A 101 -18.36 -6.75 26.87
C GLY A 101 -18.91 -6.27 28.22
N ASN A 102 -18.29 -6.64 29.34
CA ASN A 102 -18.68 -6.16 30.68
C ASN A 102 -18.15 -4.75 30.98
N LEU A 103 -17.23 -4.20 30.18
CA LEU A 103 -16.74 -2.83 30.31
C LEU A 103 -17.76 -1.84 29.74
N SER A 104 -18.95 -1.77 30.34
CA SER A 104 -20.11 -1.09 29.76
C SER A 104 -19.95 0.42 29.51
N PHE A 105 -18.96 1.07 30.11
CA PHE A 105 -18.67 2.50 29.95
C PHE A 105 -17.49 2.78 29.00
N LEU A 106 -16.94 1.73 28.38
CA LEU A 106 -15.82 1.84 27.46
C LEU A 106 -16.21 2.70 26.25
N ARG A 107 -15.40 3.72 25.98
CA ARG A 107 -15.54 4.64 24.84
C ARG A 107 -14.47 4.38 23.78
N SER A 108 -13.33 3.86 24.17
CA SER A 108 -12.21 3.58 23.27
C SER A 108 -11.61 2.21 23.58
N LEU A 109 -11.64 1.32 22.60
CA LEU A 109 -10.95 0.03 22.64
C LEU A 109 -9.92 -0.01 21.52
N GLN A 110 -8.64 0.06 21.88
CA GLN A 110 -7.51 -0.02 20.95
C GLN A 110 -6.68 -1.26 21.24
N LEU A 111 -6.81 -2.28 20.38
CA LEU A 111 -6.05 -3.53 20.42
C LEU A 111 -5.21 -3.73 19.14
N GLY A 112 -5.02 -2.66 18.36
CA GLY A 112 -4.35 -2.72 17.07
C GLY A 112 -2.88 -3.13 17.16
N GLN A 113 -2.29 -3.61 16.06
CA GLN A 113 -0.87 -3.98 15.98
C GLN A 113 -0.46 -5.05 17.01
N ASN A 114 -1.27 -6.10 17.14
CA ASN A 114 -1.01 -7.24 18.02
C ASN A 114 -1.08 -8.56 17.22
N GLN A 115 -1.19 -9.68 17.91
CA GLN A 115 -1.29 -11.03 17.33
C GLN A 115 -2.53 -11.77 17.85
N PHE A 116 -3.62 -11.04 18.14
CA PHE A 116 -4.89 -11.64 18.56
C PHE A 116 -5.46 -12.53 17.44
N THR A 117 -5.89 -13.72 17.81
CA THR A 117 -6.48 -14.77 16.96
C THR A 117 -7.92 -15.05 17.36
N GLY A 118 -8.62 -15.83 16.54
CA GLY A 118 -10.01 -16.22 16.80
C GLY A 118 -11.01 -15.18 16.32
N MET A 119 -12.29 -15.50 16.49
CA MET A 119 -13.39 -14.63 16.11
C MET A 119 -13.57 -13.47 17.09
N LEU A 120 -14.16 -12.38 16.59
CA LEU A 120 -14.64 -11.31 17.44
C LEU A 120 -15.78 -11.86 18.33
N PRO A 121 -15.73 -11.71 19.68
CA PRO A 121 -16.78 -12.23 20.53
C PRO A 121 -18.08 -11.43 20.36
N ASP A 122 -19.22 -12.12 20.32
CA ASP A 122 -20.54 -11.50 20.17
C ASP A 122 -20.83 -10.45 21.25
N GLN A 123 -20.28 -10.63 22.45
CA GLN A 123 -20.44 -9.72 23.59
C GLN A 123 -19.79 -8.35 23.36
N ILE A 124 -19.02 -8.15 22.29
CA ILE A 124 -18.48 -6.83 21.95
C ILE A 124 -19.58 -5.80 21.70
N VAL A 125 -20.77 -6.25 21.30
CA VAL A 125 -21.95 -5.38 21.07
C VAL A 125 -22.53 -4.80 22.37
N ASN A 126 -22.13 -5.33 23.53
CA ASN A 126 -22.52 -4.80 24.84
C ASN A 126 -21.76 -3.52 25.24
N LEU A 127 -20.79 -3.10 24.43
CA LEU A 127 -20.02 -1.86 24.64
C LEU A 127 -20.80 -0.65 24.12
N PHE A 128 -22.00 -0.40 24.64
CA PHE A 128 -22.97 0.57 24.11
C PHE A 128 -22.47 2.02 23.99
N HIS A 129 -21.40 2.38 24.72
CA HIS A 129 -20.80 3.72 24.69
C HIS A 129 -19.52 3.81 23.84
N VAL A 130 -19.13 2.74 23.16
CA VAL A 130 -17.90 2.71 22.37
C VAL A 130 -18.00 3.63 21.17
N ARG A 131 -16.98 4.48 21.02
CA ARG A 131 -16.81 5.43 19.92
C ARG A 131 -15.67 5.02 19.01
N VAL A 132 -14.62 4.45 19.58
CA VAL A 132 -13.44 3.99 18.85
C VAL A 132 -13.27 2.49 19.11
N LEU A 133 -13.36 1.70 18.06
CA LEU A 133 -13.02 0.28 18.06
C LEU A 133 -11.94 0.04 17.02
N ASN A 134 -10.70 -0.10 17.49
CA ASN A 134 -9.54 -0.39 16.65
C ASN A 134 -8.97 -1.77 17.00
N LEU A 135 -9.12 -2.71 16.07
CA LEU A 135 -8.59 -4.07 16.13
C LEU A 135 -7.67 -4.36 14.93
N SER A 136 -7.11 -3.31 14.32
CA SER A 136 -6.32 -3.42 13.10
C SER A 136 -5.03 -4.22 13.28
N SER A 137 -4.48 -4.76 12.20
CA SER A 137 -3.16 -5.43 12.20
C SER A 137 -3.06 -6.52 13.28
N ASN A 138 -4.00 -7.48 13.22
CA ASN A 138 -4.06 -8.66 14.09
C ASN A 138 -4.19 -9.93 13.21
N ARG A 139 -4.55 -11.07 13.83
CA ARG A 139 -4.81 -12.35 13.15
C ARG A 139 -6.25 -12.80 13.39
N LEU A 140 -7.19 -11.87 13.51
CA LEU A 140 -8.60 -12.17 13.73
C LEU A 140 -9.18 -12.88 12.50
N GLU A 141 -10.18 -13.73 12.76
CA GLU A 141 -10.82 -14.56 11.75
C GLU A 141 -12.36 -14.50 11.85
N GLY A 142 -13.03 -15.15 10.91
CA GLY A 142 -14.49 -15.23 10.87
C GLY A 142 -15.12 -14.17 9.98
N VAL A 143 -16.32 -13.73 10.32
CA VAL A 143 -17.12 -12.78 9.53
C VAL A 143 -17.37 -11.48 10.28
N LEU A 144 -17.64 -10.41 9.55
CA LEU A 144 -18.13 -9.16 10.14
C LEU A 144 -19.51 -9.39 10.78
N LEU A 145 -19.61 -9.19 12.09
CA LEU A 145 -20.87 -9.37 12.84
C LEU A 145 -21.88 -8.28 12.42
N SER A 146 -23.03 -8.67 11.87
CA SER A 146 -24.12 -7.72 11.54
C SER A 146 -24.61 -6.96 12.78
N ASN A 147 -24.57 -7.60 13.95
CA ASN A 147 -24.95 -7.01 15.23
C ASN A 147 -24.02 -5.88 15.70
N ILE A 148 -22.86 -5.66 15.07
CA ILE A 148 -22.00 -4.50 15.38
C ILE A 148 -22.73 -3.17 15.14
N SER A 149 -23.79 -3.19 14.33
CA SER A 149 -24.74 -2.10 14.12
C SER A 149 -25.44 -1.59 15.38
N GLN A 150 -25.45 -2.38 16.48
CA GLN A 150 -26.00 -1.97 17.77
C GLN A 150 -25.14 -0.93 18.51
N LEU A 151 -23.87 -0.78 18.11
CA LEU A 151 -22.93 0.19 18.67
C LEU A 151 -23.20 1.60 18.12
N THR A 152 -24.38 2.15 18.39
CA THR A 152 -24.89 3.38 17.76
C THR A 152 -24.05 4.65 18.05
N GLU A 153 -23.18 4.62 19.06
CA GLU A 153 -22.21 5.69 19.37
C GLU A 153 -20.89 5.58 18.59
N LEU A 154 -20.69 4.53 17.79
CA LEU A 154 -19.44 4.24 17.10
C LEU A 154 -19.13 5.31 16.05
N GLN A 155 -17.91 5.85 16.14
CA GLN A 155 -17.34 6.88 15.25
C GLN A 155 -16.21 6.30 14.40
N VAL A 156 -15.41 5.40 14.96
CA VAL A 156 -14.27 4.77 14.29
C VAL A 156 -14.37 3.26 14.44
N LEU A 157 -14.45 2.56 13.30
CA LEU A 157 -14.31 1.11 13.21
C LEU A 157 -13.11 0.78 12.32
N ASP A 158 -12.05 0.24 12.91
CA ASP A 158 -10.88 -0.24 12.19
C ASP A 158 -10.64 -1.73 12.45
N LEU A 159 -10.93 -2.54 11.42
CA LEU A 159 -10.67 -3.98 11.37
C LEU A 159 -9.66 -4.32 10.26
N SER A 160 -8.92 -3.32 9.77
CA SER A 160 -7.98 -3.52 8.67
C SER A 160 -6.84 -4.47 9.05
N GLU A 161 -6.23 -5.11 8.06
CA GLU A 161 -5.06 -5.98 8.24
C GLU A 161 -5.32 -7.21 9.14
N ASN A 162 -6.48 -7.85 9.00
CA ASN A 162 -6.79 -9.14 9.61
C ASN A 162 -6.99 -10.20 8.52
N LYS A 163 -5.90 -10.83 8.11
CA LYS A 163 -5.84 -11.73 6.94
C LYS A 163 -6.84 -12.90 6.95
N ASN A 164 -7.64 -13.15 7.98
CA ASN A 164 -8.61 -14.24 8.00
C ASN A 164 -10.06 -13.76 8.23
N ILE A 165 -10.32 -12.45 8.22
CA ILE A 165 -11.69 -11.91 8.18
C ILE A 165 -12.24 -12.08 6.75
N THR A 166 -13.39 -12.74 6.65
CA THR A 166 -14.06 -13.12 5.41
C THR A 166 -15.54 -12.68 5.46
N GLY A 167 -16.31 -13.06 4.44
CA GLY A 167 -17.74 -12.78 4.37
C GLY A 167 -18.06 -11.52 3.58
N ARG A 168 -19.36 -11.20 3.52
CA ARG A 168 -19.87 -9.97 2.90
C ARG A 168 -19.84 -8.82 3.91
N ILE A 169 -19.77 -7.59 3.40
CA ILE A 169 -20.02 -6.40 4.22
C ILE A 169 -21.52 -6.38 4.57
N PRO A 170 -21.91 -6.42 5.86
CA PRO A 170 -23.32 -6.41 6.27
C PRO A 170 -23.99 -5.07 5.96
N GLU A 171 -25.25 -5.10 5.48
CA GLU A 171 -26.01 -3.88 5.20
C GLU A 171 -26.36 -3.11 6.48
N GLU A 172 -26.44 -3.82 7.61
CA GLU A 172 -26.73 -3.29 8.94
C GLU A 172 -25.67 -2.30 9.43
N LEU A 173 -24.44 -2.32 8.88
CA LEU A 173 -23.43 -1.29 9.15
C LEU A 173 -23.98 0.12 8.87
N SER A 174 -24.93 0.25 7.94
CA SER A 174 -25.60 1.52 7.62
C SER A 174 -26.39 2.15 8.77
N TYR A 175 -26.66 1.41 9.86
CA TYR A 175 -27.33 1.93 11.05
C TYR A 175 -26.42 2.75 11.95
N LEU A 176 -25.09 2.68 11.76
CA LEU A 176 -24.10 3.42 12.54
C LEU A 176 -24.01 4.89 12.08
N LYS A 177 -25.05 5.69 12.32
CA LYS A 177 -25.17 7.07 11.79
C LYS A 177 -24.08 8.05 12.25
N LYS A 178 -23.36 7.73 13.33
CA LYS A 178 -22.23 8.51 13.86
C LYS A 178 -20.88 8.06 13.31
N LEU A 179 -20.83 7.04 12.45
CA LEU A 179 -19.58 6.49 11.95
C LEU A 179 -18.90 7.49 11.00
N GLU A 180 -17.69 7.90 11.36
CA GLU A 180 -16.84 8.82 10.62
C GLU A 180 -15.73 8.08 9.86
N VAL A 181 -15.25 6.95 10.41
CA VAL A 181 -14.14 6.17 9.83
C VAL A 181 -14.52 4.69 9.79
N LEU A 182 -14.54 4.12 8.60
CA LEU A 182 -14.72 2.69 8.36
C LEU A 182 -13.53 2.14 7.59
N LYS A 183 -12.70 1.33 8.26
CA LYS A 183 -11.50 0.71 7.67
C LYS A 183 -11.60 -0.80 7.76
N LEU A 184 -11.74 -1.43 6.60
CA LEU A 184 -11.84 -2.88 6.43
C LEU A 184 -10.78 -3.42 5.44
N ALA A 185 -9.75 -2.62 5.17
CA ALA A 185 -8.74 -2.92 4.18
C ALA A 185 -7.89 -4.15 4.53
N LYS A 186 -7.30 -4.82 3.53
CA LYS A 186 -6.36 -5.95 3.73
C LYS A 186 -6.97 -7.10 4.53
N ASN A 187 -8.19 -7.48 4.15
CA ASN A 187 -8.92 -8.66 4.64
C ASN A 187 -9.27 -9.56 3.43
N HIS A 188 -10.16 -10.55 3.61
CA HIS A 188 -10.70 -11.41 2.53
C HIS A 188 -12.22 -11.24 2.38
N LEU A 189 -12.71 -10.00 2.48
CA LEU A 189 -14.12 -9.68 2.27
C LEU A 189 -14.49 -9.83 0.80
N TYR A 190 -15.67 -10.39 0.51
CA TYR A 190 -16.14 -10.67 -0.84
C TYR A 190 -17.57 -10.18 -1.08
N GLY A 191 -17.99 -10.18 -2.34
CA GLY A 191 -19.31 -9.69 -2.75
C GLY A 191 -19.34 -8.17 -2.99
N ALA A 192 -20.52 -7.62 -3.24
CA ALA A 192 -20.70 -6.21 -3.52
C ALA A 192 -20.65 -5.34 -2.26
N ILE A 193 -20.30 -4.06 -2.44
CA ILE A 193 -20.54 -3.04 -1.43
C ILE A 193 -22.06 -2.85 -1.34
N PRO A 194 -22.69 -2.98 -0.16
CA PRO A 194 -24.11 -2.68 -0.01
C PRO A 194 -24.39 -1.20 -0.33
N SER A 195 -25.44 -0.92 -1.10
CA SER A 195 -25.89 0.47 -1.36
C SER A 195 -26.22 1.21 -0.07
N ALA A 196 -26.68 0.49 0.97
CA ALA A 196 -26.97 1.02 2.29
C ALA A 196 -25.78 1.75 2.95
N ILE A 197 -24.53 1.47 2.57
CA ILE A 197 -23.35 2.21 3.03
C ILE A 197 -23.44 3.71 2.67
N GLY A 198 -24.14 4.06 1.58
CA GLY A 198 -24.45 5.44 1.22
C GLY A 198 -25.27 6.21 2.26
N ASN A 199 -25.89 5.53 3.22
CA ASN A 199 -26.68 6.14 4.30
C ASN A 199 -25.83 6.57 5.52
N LEU A 200 -24.51 6.40 5.48
CA LEU A 200 -23.57 6.81 6.53
C LEU A 200 -23.13 8.26 6.34
N SER A 201 -24.05 9.22 6.48
CA SER A 201 -23.81 10.64 6.15
C SER A 201 -22.67 11.32 6.93
N SER A 202 -22.25 10.76 8.07
CA SER A 202 -21.12 11.26 8.87
C SER A 202 -19.75 10.76 8.38
N LEU A 203 -19.71 9.85 7.39
CA LEU A 203 -18.48 9.18 6.98
C LEU A 203 -17.51 10.15 6.30
N ILE A 204 -16.27 10.15 6.79
CA ILE A 204 -15.13 10.96 6.32
C ILE A 204 -14.09 10.07 5.64
N ASN A 205 -13.93 8.84 6.09
CA ASN A 205 -12.96 7.89 5.55
C ASN A 205 -13.60 6.51 5.35
N LEU A 206 -13.61 6.05 4.10
CA LEU A 206 -14.01 4.70 3.72
C LEU A 206 -12.83 3.99 3.06
N ASN A 207 -12.25 3.00 3.76
CA ASN A 207 -11.19 2.18 3.21
C ASN A 207 -11.59 0.71 3.16
N LEU A 208 -11.80 0.21 1.94
CA LEU A 208 -12.14 -1.17 1.62
C LEU A 208 -11.05 -1.85 0.76
N GLY A 209 -9.89 -1.21 0.59
CA GLY A 209 -8.85 -1.66 -0.33
C GLY A 209 -8.24 -3.01 0.05
N THR A 210 -7.66 -3.72 -0.92
CA THR A 210 -7.01 -5.03 -0.74
C THR A 210 -7.97 -6.06 -0.12
N ASN A 211 -9.04 -6.37 -0.84
CA ASN A 211 -10.02 -7.41 -0.51
C ASN A 211 -10.37 -8.19 -1.80
N THR A 212 -11.42 -9.01 -1.78
CA THR A 212 -11.97 -9.70 -2.96
C THR A 212 -13.39 -9.22 -3.29
N LEU A 213 -13.70 -7.96 -2.96
CA LEU A 213 -15.00 -7.34 -3.25
C LEU A 213 -15.22 -7.26 -4.77
N SER A 214 -16.46 -7.37 -5.21
CA SER A 214 -16.82 -7.51 -6.63
C SER A 214 -18.14 -6.83 -6.97
N GLY A 215 -18.52 -6.83 -8.25
CA GLY A 215 -19.73 -6.13 -8.72
C GLY A 215 -19.47 -4.64 -8.99
N ALA A 216 -20.55 -3.90 -9.22
CA ALA A 216 -20.48 -2.47 -9.50
C ALA A 216 -20.29 -1.64 -8.21
N ILE A 217 -19.62 -0.50 -8.34
CA ILE A 217 -19.57 0.49 -7.27
C ILE A 217 -20.98 1.11 -7.14
N PRO A 218 -21.64 1.09 -5.97
CA PRO A 218 -22.97 1.65 -5.80
C PRO A 218 -22.99 3.17 -6.01
N SER A 219 -23.96 3.68 -6.76
CA SER A 219 -24.16 5.13 -6.94
C SER A 219 -24.48 5.86 -5.64
N ASP A 220 -25.05 5.16 -4.66
CA ASP A 220 -25.41 5.68 -3.34
C ASP A 220 -24.19 6.15 -2.52
N LEU A 221 -22.98 5.69 -2.84
CA LEU A 221 -21.76 6.25 -2.25
C LEU A 221 -21.60 7.75 -2.56
N GLY A 222 -22.23 8.22 -3.65
CA GLY A 222 -22.33 9.63 -3.98
C GLY A 222 -23.12 10.48 -2.98
N HIS A 223 -23.90 9.88 -2.06
CA HIS A 223 -24.59 10.61 -0.98
C HIS A 223 -23.66 11.01 0.17
N LEU A 224 -22.44 10.46 0.24
CA LEU A 224 -21.49 10.70 1.32
C LEU A 224 -20.75 12.04 1.16
N GLN A 225 -21.47 13.14 1.31
CA GLN A 225 -20.98 14.50 1.03
C GLN A 225 -19.85 14.98 1.96
N ASN A 226 -19.59 14.29 3.08
CA ASN A 226 -18.47 14.58 3.99
C ASN A 226 -17.22 13.73 3.73
N LEU A 227 -17.27 12.82 2.76
CA LEU A 227 -16.22 11.84 2.51
C LEU A 227 -14.98 12.51 1.93
N LYS A 228 -13.84 12.38 2.64
CA LYS A 228 -12.54 12.90 2.21
C LYS A 228 -11.69 11.83 1.56
N GLU A 229 -11.81 10.58 2.00
CA GLU A 229 -11.01 9.46 1.50
C GLU A 229 -11.92 8.30 1.09
N LEU A 230 -11.83 7.92 -0.18
CA LEU A 230 -12.42 6.71 -0.73
C LEU A 230 -11.32 5.83 -1.31
N ASP A 231 -11.02 4.72 -0.62
CA ASP A 231 -10.02 3.73 -1.06
C ASP A 231 -10.71 2.39 -1.34
N LEU A 232 -10.77 2.04 -2.63
CA LEU A 232 -11.30 0.78 -3.16
C LEU A 232 -10.21 0.00 -3.93
N ASN A 233 -8.93 0.34 -3.74
CA ASN A 233 -7.84 -0.26 -4.50
C ASN A 233 -7.78 -1.78 -4.31
N ILE A 234 -7.27 -2.52 -5.30
CA ILE A 234 -6.96 -3.96 -5.20
C ILE A 234 -8.20 -4.75 -4.76
N ASN A 235 -9.18 -4.79 -5.65
CA ASN A 235 -10.42 -5.56 -5.51
C ASN A 235 -10.79 -6.11 -6.91
N ASN A 236 -12.00 -6.64 -7.05
CA ASN A 236 -12.52 -7.19 -8.29
C ASN A 236 -13.76 -6.42 -8.78
N PHE A 237 -13.84 -5.11 -8.50
CA PHE A 237 -14.95 -4.25 -8.96
C PHE A 237 -15.00 -4.18 -10.49
N SER A 238 -16.20 -4.11 -11.05
CA SER A 238 -16.44 -4.02 -12.49
C SER A 238 -17.51 -2.98 -12.81
N GLY A 239 -17.74 -2.70 -14.09
CA GLY A 239 -18.64 -1.62 -14.50
C GLY A 239 -17.94 -0.27 -14.55
N THR A 240 -18.74 0.80 -14.63
CA THR A 240 -18.26 2.18 -14.64
C THR A 240 -18.22 2.77 -13.23
N VAL A 241 -17.45 3.83 -13.04
CA VAL A 241 -17.52 4.65 -11.82
C VAL A 241 -18.80 5.51 -11.91
N PRO A 242 -19.74 5.41 -10.95
CA PRO A 242 -20.96 6.20 -10.97
C PRO A 242 -20.67 7.72 -11.03
N PRO A 243 -21.37 8.49 -11.87
CA PRO A 243 -21.18 9.93 -11.97
C PRO A 243 -21.34 10.68 -10.64
N SER A 244 -22.15 10.16 -9.72
CA SER A 244 -22.36 10.71 -8.39
C SER A 244 -21.09 10.74 -7.53
N ILE A 245 -20.15 9.81 -7.74
CA ILE A 245 -18.86 9.79 -7.01
C ILE A 245 -18.00 10.98 -7.42
N TYR A 246 -18.04 11.37 -8.70
CA TYR A 246 -17.32 12.56 -9.16
C TYR A 246 -17.91 13.87 -8.63
N ASN A 247 -19.07 13.85 -7.97
CA ASN A 247 -19.69 15.03 -7.38
C ASN A 247 -19.45 15.17 -5.87
N ILE A 248 -18.67 14.28 -5.24
CA ILE A 248 -18.32 14.37 -3.82
C ILE A 248 -17.21 15.40 -3.63
N SER A 249 -17.57 16.68 -3.65
CA SER A 249 -16.62 17.81 -3.65
C SER A 249 -15.65 17.87 -2.46
N SER A 250 -15.95 17.15 -1.37
CA SER A 250 -15.09 17.02 -0.19
C SER A 250 -13.93 16.03 -0.35
N LEU A 251 -13.90 15.22 -1.43
CA LEU A 251 -12.86 14.23 -1.65
C LEU A 251 -11.47 14.86 -1.80
N VAL A 252 -10.55 14.32 -1.02
CA VAL A 252 -9.12 14.61 -1.01
C VAL A 252 -8.35 13.46 -1.67
N SER A 253 -8.83 12.23 -1.51
CA SER A 253 -8.24 11.03 -2.10
C SER A 253 -9.31 10.14 -2.72
N LEU A 254 -9.18 9.88 -4.02
CA LEU A 254 -9.98 8.92 -4.76
C LEU A 254 -9.07 7.85 -5.36
N ALA A 255 -9.12 6.65 -4.79
CA ALA A 255 -8.23 5.56 -5.16
C ALA A 255 -9.01 4.29 -5.52
N LEU A 256 -8.95 3.93 -6.81
CA LEU A 256 -9.72 2.86 -7.46
C LEU A 256 -8.81 1.86 -8.22
N ALA A 257 -7.51 1.90 -7.96
CA ALA A 257 -6.51 1.14 -8.69
C ALA A 257 -6.69 -0.38 -8.56
N SER A 258 -6.18 -1.13 -9.54
CA SER A 258 -6.19 -2.60 -9.54
C SER A 258 -7.59 -3.19 -9.39
N ASN A 259 -8.46 -2.89 -10.36
CA ASN A 259 -9.82 -3.41 -10.46
C ASN A 259 -10.13 -3.76 -11.94
N ASN A 260 -11.38 -4.11 -12.23
CA ASN A 260 -11.90 -4.34 -13.59
C ASN A 260 -12.82 -3.20 -14.07
N LEU A 261 -12.61 -1.97 -13.59
CA LEU A 261 -13.44 -0.81 -13.94
C LEU A 261 -13.17 -0.35 -15.37
N TRP A 262 -14.21 0.15 -16.05
CA TRP A 262 -14.12 0.62 -17.44
C TRP A 262 -14.97 1.88 -17.67
N GLY A 263 -14.88 2.42 -18.89
CA GLY A 263 -15.59 3.63 -19.32
C GLY A 263 -14.69 4.86 -19.28
N GLU A 264 -15.28 6.02 -19.58
CA GLU A 264 -14.55 7.29 -19.61
C GLU A 264 -14.55 7.99 -18.25
N ILE A 265 -13.44 8.66 -17.95
CA ILE A 265 -13.34 9.58 -16.81
C ILE A 265 -13.81 10.96 -17.28
N PRO A 266 -14.77 11.63 -16.58
CA PRO A 266 -15.26 12.94 -17.00
C PRO A 266 -14.14 13.96 -17.14
N GLY A 267 -14.10 14.67 -18.28
CA GLY A 267 -13.06 15.66 -18.56
C GLY A 267 -13.01 16.80 -17.51
N ASP A 268 -14.13 17.08 -16.84
CA ASP A 268 -14.32 18.11 -15.83
C ASP A 268 -14.15 17.61 -14.37
N VAL A 269 -13.63 16.40 -14.16
CA VAL A 269 -13.47 15.79 -12.83
C VAL A 269 -12.71 16.68 -11.82
N GLY A 270 -11.68 17.41 -12.24
CA GLY A 270 -10.94 18.33 -11.37
C GLY A 270 -11.72 19.59 -10.99
N ILE A 271 -12.76 19.96 -11.74
CA ILE A 271 -13.68 21.04 -11.36
C ILE A 271 -14.66 20.52 -10.31
N LYS A 272 -15.16 19.30 -10.48
CA LYS A 272 -16.13 18.69 -9.57
C LYS A 272 -15.51 18.20 -8.25
N LEU A 273 -14.23 17.82 -8.29
CA LEU A 273 -13.45 17.37 -7.14
C LEU A 273 -12.26 18.32 -6.86
N PRO A 274 -12.52 19.58 -6.44
CA PRO A 274 -11.50 20.63 -6.37
C PRO A 274 -10.44 20.42 -5.28
N ASN A 275 -10.69 19.52 -4.32
CA ASN A 275 -9.82 19.27 -3.16
C ASN A 275 -8.87 18.08 -3.34
N LEU A 276 -8.85 17.44 -4.51
CA LEU A 276 -8.06 16.23 -4.74
C LEU A 276 -6.55 16.47 -4.60
N LEU A 277 -5.94 15.62 -3.77
CA LEU A 277 -4.50 15.45 -3.65
C LEU A 277 -4.03 14.14 -4.31
N VAL A 278 -4.87 13.10 -4.28
CA VAL A 278 -4.54 11.77 -4.81
C VAL A 278 -5.62 11.31 -5.78
N PHE A 279 -5.22 11.10 -7.04
CA PHE A 279 -6.04 10.51 -8.09
C PHE A 279 -5.36 9.24 -8.60
N ASN A 280 -5.82 8.08 -8.11
CA ASN A 280 -5.19 6.78 -8.40
C ASN A 280 -6.17 5.79 -9.05
N PHE A 281 -6.04 5.59 -10.35
CA PHE A 281 -6.94 4.81 -11.21
C PHE A 281 -6.18 3.71 -11.98
N CYS A 282 -4.92 3.43 -11.62
CA CYS A 282 -4.08 2.52 -12.40
C CYS A 282 -4.59 1.08 -12.41
N ILE A 283 -4.16 0.27 -13.39
CA ILE A 283 -4.49 -1.16 -13.51
C ILE A 283 -6.02 -1.34 -13.56
N ASN A 284 -6.62 -0.83 -14.62
CA ASN A 284 -8.05 -0.90 -14.92
C ASN A 284 -8.25 -0.94 -16.45
N LYS A 285 -9.47 -0.67 -16.93
CA LYS A 285 -9.84 -0.67 -18.36
C LYS A 285 -10.47 0.67 -18.76
N PHE A 286 -10.05 1.79 -18.14
CA PHE A 286 -10.56 3.12 -18.47
C PHE A 286 -10.18 3.53 -19.89
N THR A 287 -11.12 4.15 -20.60
CA THR A 287 -10.99 4.63 -21.99
C THR A 287 -11.12 6.15 -22.07
N GLY A 288 -11.00 6.71 -23.28
CA GLY A 288 -11.12 8.15 -23.50
C GLY A 288 -9.84 8.90 -23.13
N LYS A 289 -9.94 10.23 -23.02
CA LYS A 289 -8.80 11.11 -22.77
C LYS A 289 -8.46 11.21 -21.28
N ILE A 290 -7.20 11.52 -20.97
CA ILE A 290 -6.85 11.97 -19.61
C ILE A 290 -7.63 13.28 -19.32
N PRO A 291 -8.37 13.39 -18.20
CA PRO A 291 -9.19 14.56 -17.94
C PRO A 291 -8.38 15.85 -17.88
N TRP A 292 -8.75 16.82 -18.72
CA TRP A 292 -8.05 18.10 -18.83
C TRP A 292 -8.14 18.93 -17.55
N SER A 293 -9.22 18.78 -16.77
CA SER A 293 -9.40 19.54 -15.53
C SER A 293 -8.49 19.09 -14.38
N LEU A 294 -7.87 17.90 -14.46
CA LEU A 294 -6.87 17.48 -13.46
C LEU A 294 -5.68 18.44 -13.42
N TYR A 295 -5.38 19.09 -14.54
CA TYR A 295 -4.28 20.04 -14.68
C TYR A 295 -4.60 21.43 -14.10
N ASN A 296 -5.84 21.64 -13.63
CA ASN A 296 -6.25 22.83 -12.89
C ASN A 296 -6.12 22.68 -11.37
N LEU A 297 -5.88 21.45 -10.87
CA LEU A 297 -5.81 21.16 -9.45
C LEU A 297 -4.43 21.51 -8.88
N THR A 298 -4.18 22.77 -8.56
CA THR A 298 -2.84 23.25 -8.15
C THR A 298 -2.25 22.51 -6.94
N ASN A 299 -3.08 21.92 -6.07
CA ASN A 299 -2.65 21.18 -4.89
C ASN A 299 -2.45 19.67 -5.12
N ILE A 300 -2.77 19.14 -6.31
CA ILE A 300 -2.68 17.71 -6.58
C ILE A 300 -1.23 17.22 -6.41
N LYS A 301 -1.08 16.04 -5.79
CA LYS A 301 0.22 15.43 -5.50
C LYS A 301 0.45 14.18 -6.34
N ILE A 302 -0.59 13.39 -6.57
CA ILE A 302 -0.47 12.10 -7.26
C ILE A 302 -1.50 12.04 -8.37
N ILE A 303 -1.02 11.91 -9.60
CA ILE A 303 -1.82 11.48 -10.76
C ILE A 303 -1.24 10.14 -11.21
N HIS A 304 -1.99 9.07 -10.99
CA HIS A 304 -1.58 7.71 -11.31
C HIS A 304 -2.71 7.00 -12.07
N VAL A 305 -2.54 6.87 -13.39
CA VAL A 305 -3.54 6.29 -14.31
C VAL A 305 -2.90 5.23 -15.22
N ALA A 306 -1.78 4.66 -14.80
CA ALA A 306 -1.04 3.66 -15.55
C ALA A 306 -1.86 2.39 -15.82
N ASP A 307 -1.50 1.62 -16.85
CA ASP A 307 -2.10 0.32 -17.17
C ASP A 307 -3.62 0.43 -17.37
N ASN A 308 -4.00 1.18 -18.40
CA ASN A 308 -5.37 1.44 -18.83
C ASN A 308 -5.45 1.51 -20.37
N LEU A 309 -6.60 1.91 -20.91
CA LEU A 309 -6.84 2.06 -22.35
C LEU A 309 -7.00 3.54 -22.74
N LEU A 310 -6.43 4.47 -21.97
CA LEU A 310 -6.55 5.91 -22.21
C LEU A 310 -5.85 6.31 -23.51
N GLU A 311 -6.41 7.26 -24.23
CA GLU A 311 -5.93 7.74 -25.52
C GLU A 311 -5.88 9.27 -25.61
N GLY A 312 -5.52 9.80 -26.78
CA GLY A 312 -5.36 11.24 -27.00
C GLY A 312 -4.01 11.75 -26.54
N THR A 313 -3.93 13.06 -26.27
CA THR A 313 -2.68 13.78 -26.00
C THR A 313 -2.58 14.14 -24.51
N ILE A 314 -1.35 14.39 -24.05
CA ILE A 314 -1.10 14.95 -22.71
C ILE A 314 -1.45 16.44 -22.77
N PRO A 315 -2.37 16.95 -21.92
CA PRO A 315 -2.69 18.37 -21.91
C PRO A 315 -1.47 19.26 -21.60
N PRO A 316 -1.36 20.45 -22.25
CA PRO A 316 -0.14 21.27 -22.23
C PRO A 316 0.20 21.90 -20.87
N ASP A 317 -0.74 21.91 -19.93
CA ASP A 317 -0.69 22.66 -18.67
C ASP A 317 -0.13 21.90 -17.47
N LEU A 318 0.68 20.86 -17.69
CA LEU A 318 1.33 20.09 -16.62
C LEU A 318 2.16 20.96 -15.66
N GLY A 319 2.64 22.10 -16.16
CA GLY A 319 3.39 23.11 -15.39
C GLY A 319 2.56 23.92 -14.39
N ASN A 320 1.24 23.78 -14.35
CA ASN A 320 0.38 24.43 -13.36
C ASN A 320 0.23 23.62 -12.06
N LEU A 321 0.97 22.52 -11.93
CA LEU A 321 0.90 21.60 -10.79
C LEU A 321 2.18 21.68 -9.92
N PRO A 322 2.34 22.71 -9.07
CA PRO A 322 3.57 22.94 -8.30
C PRO A 322 3.79 21.90 -7.19
N PHE A 323 2.71 21.24 -6.73
CA PHE A 323 2.76 20.23 -5.67
C PHE A 323 2.81 18.79 -6.17
N LEU A 324 2.82 18.57 -7.49
CA LEU A 324 2.85 17.24 -8.09
C LEU A 324 4.11 16.49 -7.67
N GLU A 325 3.93 15.33 -7.04
CA GLU A 325 5.00 14.44 -6.59
C GLU A 325 5.15 13.21 -7.50
N MET A 326 4.05 12.72 -8.05
CA MET A 326 4.01 11.55 -8.94
C MET A 326 3.09 11.80 -10.13
N TYR A 327 3.64 11.63 -11.34
CA TYR A 327 2.89 11.58 -12.59
C TYR A 327 3.20 10.27 -13.30
N ASP A 328 2.24 9.36 -13.29
CA ASP A 328 2.36 8.03 -13.89
C ASP A 328 1.17 7.73 -14.81
N ILE A 329 1.46 7.68 -16.11
CA ILE A 329 0.53 7.37 -17.20
C ILE A 329 1.01 6.17 -18.03
N CYS A 330 1.88 5.33 -17.46
CA CYS A 330 2.48 4.22 -18.19
C CYS A 330 1.44 3.27 -18.79
N PHE A 331 1.79 2.54 -19.85
CA PHE A 331 0.95 1.48 -20.43
C PHE A 331 -0.48 1.97 -20.78
N ASN A 332 -0.55 2.95 -21.66
CA ASN A 332 -1.78 3.49 -22.24
C ASN A 332 -1.59 3.67 -23.77
N LYS A 333 -2.52 4.34 -24.45
CA LYS A 333 -2.48 4.63 -25.90
C LYS A 333 -2.26 6.12 -26.18
N ILE A 334 -1.52 6.81 -25.30
CA ILE A 334 -1.31 8.26 -25.40
C ILE A 334 -0.35 8.59 -26.55
N VAL A 335 -0.67 9.62 -27.33
CA VAL A 335 0.11 10.12 -28.47
C VAL A 335 0.64 11.52 -28.21
N SER A 336 1.64 11.94 -28.98
CA SER A 336 2.15 13.31 -28.97
C SER A 336 1.32 14.22 -29.87
N GLU A 337 1.07 15.46 -29.41
CA GLU A 337 0.48 16.51 -30.26
C GLU A 337 1.60 17.32 -30.95
N ASP A 338 2.46 17.95 -30.15
CA ASP A 338 3.64 18.73 -30.60
C ASP A 338 4.93 18.09 -30.05
N GLY A 339 5.11 16.78 -30.29
CA GLY A 339 6.22 16.01 -29.74
C GLY A 339 6.20 15.93 -28.21
N LEU A 340 7.22 16.49 -27.55
CA LEU A 340 7.43 16.44 -26.10
C LEU A 340 7.41 17.84 -25.45
N SER A 341 6.68 18.79 -26.04
CA SER A 341 6.60 20.17 -25.55
C SER A 341 6.15 20.26 -24.08
N PHE A 342 5.24 19.39 -23.62
CA PHE A 342 4.76 19.34 -22.23
C PHE A 342 5.88 19.12 -21.19
N ILE A 343 7.00 18.50 -21.59
CA ILE A 343 8.17 18.31 -20.72
C ILE A 343 8.77 19.67 -20.33
N THR A 344 8.66 20.69 -21.18
CA THR A 344 9.12 22.04 -20.83
C THR A 344 8.28 22.66 -19.71
N SER A 345 6.98 22.33 -19.63
CA SER A 345 6.06 22.81 -18.60
C SER A 345 6.39 22.20 -17.22
N LEU A 346 6.92 20.98 -17.17
CA LEU A 346 7.29 20.29 -15.92
C LEU A 346 8.33 21.02 -15.06
N LYS A 347 9.04 22.02 -15.60
CA LYS A 347 9.99 22.86 -14.83
C LYS A 347 9.34 23.53 -13.61
N ASN A 348 8.02 23.75 -13.68
CA ASN A 348 7.25 24.40 -12.62
C ASN A 348 6.75 23.40 -11.54
N SER A 349 6.76 22.10 -11.83
CA SER A 349 6.36 21.04 -10.87
C SER A 349 7.51 20.71 -9.92
N THR A 350 7.79 21.66 -9.01
CA THR A 350 9.01 21.63 -8.18
C THR A 350 9.07 20.50 -7.13
N ARG A 351 8.01 19.70 -6.98
CA ARG A 351 7.96 18.56 -6.05
C ARG A 351 8.02 17.20 -6.75
N LEU A 352 8.18 17.16 -8.07
CA LEU A 352 8.08 15.93 -8.84
C LEU A 352 9.22 14.95 -8.49
N LYS A 353 8.86 13.78 -7.99
CA LYS A 353 9.75 12.68 -7.60
C LYS A 353 9.71 11.53 -8.60
N PHE A 354 8.56 11.28 -9.19
CA PHE A 354 8.32 10.16 -10.11
C PHE A 354 7.65 10.65 -11.38
N LEU A 355 8.32 10.42 -12.52
CA LEU A 355 7.78 10.67 -13.86
C LEU A 355 7.82 9.37 -14.66
N ALA A 356 6.66 8.84 -15.00
CA ALA A 356 6.54 7.57 -15.70
C ALA A 356 5.52 7.71 -16.86
N ILE A 357 6.03 7.68 -18.09
CA ILE A 357 5.23 7.84 -19.32
C ILE A 357 5.50 6.70 -20.33
N GLY A 358 6.13 5.63 -19.87
CA GLY A 358 6.50 4.48 -20.67
C GLY A 358 5.29 3.68 -21.21
N GLY A 359 5.47 2.88 -22.26
CA GLY A 359 4.40 2.03 -22.79
C GLY A 359 3.26 2.80 -23.45
N ASN A 360 3.57 3.86 -24.17
CA ASN A 360 2.61 4.69 -24.91
C ASN A 360 2.99 4.77 -26.40
N HIS A 361 2.34 5.68 -27.13
CA HIS A 361 2.62 5.98 -28.54
C HIS A 361 3.25 7.36 -28.72
N LEU A 362 3.96 7.87 -27.70
CA LEU A 362 4.61 9.17 -27.74
C LEU A 362 5.77 9.17 -28.74
N GLU A 363 5.90 10.27 -29.49
CA GLU A 363 6.89 10.43 -30.55
C GLU A 363 7.64 11.77 -30.45
N GLY A 364 8.64 11.94 -31.33
CA GLY A 364 9.51 13.11 -31.35
C GLY A 364 10.84 12.90 -30.62
N VAL A 365 11.55 14.01 -30.39
CA VAL A 365 12.90 14.03 -29.82
C VAL A 365 12.82 14.43 -28.35
N ILE A 366 13.54 13.72 -27.49
CA ILE A 366 13.65 14.07 -26.06
C ILE A 366 14.32 15.46 -25.92
N PRO A 367 13.62 16.48 -25.41
CA PRO A 367 14.14 17.84 -25.41
C PRO A 367 15.23 18.01 -24.35
N GLY A 368 16.28 18.78 -24.65
CA GLY A 368 17.36 19.06 -23.69
C GLY A 368 16.88 19.77 -22.41
N SER A 369 15.70 20.41 -22.44
CA SER A 369 15.04 20.98 -21.27
C SER A 369 14.73 19.94 -20.18
N ILE A 370 14.72 18.64 -20.50
CA ILE A 370 14.60 17.56 -19.51
C ILE A 370 15.67 17.67 -18.41
N GLY A 371 16.90 18.08 -18.77
CA GLY A 371 17.97 18.30 -17.79
C GLY A 371 17.76 19.52 -16.90
N ASN A 372 16.98 20.50 -17.38
CA ASN A 372 16.62 21.69 -16.60
C ASN A 372 15.56 21.40 -15.53
N LEU A 373 14.83 20.29 -15.62
CA LEU A 373 13.94 19.86 -14.53
C LEU A 373 14.72 19.78 -13.23
N SER A 374 15.90 19.15 -13.24
CA SER A 374 16.74 19.06 -12.04
C SER A 374 17.36 20.39 -11.60
N LYS A 375 17.70 21.31 -12.53
CA LYS A 375 18.27 22.64 -12.21
C LYS A 375 17.24 23.62 -11.65
N ALA A 376 15.99 23.56 -12.11
CA ALA A 376 14.89 24.36 -11.55
C ALA A 376 14.50 23.85 -10.15
N LEU A 377 14.54 22.53 -9.95
CA LEU A 377 14.28 21.85 -8.68
C LEU A 377 15.34 22.13 -7.59
N SER A 378 16.61 22.34 -7.96
CA SER A 378 17.71 22.53 -7.01
C SER A 378 17.92 23.96 -6.52
N LYS A 379 17.24 24.96 -7.11
CA LYS A 379 17.55 26.39 -6.90
C LYS A 379 16.84 27.03 -5.71
N PHE A 380 15.88 26.37 -5.07
CA PHE A 380 14.99 27.03 -4.08
C PHE A 380 15.08 26.56 -2.62
N PHE A 381 15.62 25.38 -2.27
CA PHE A 381 15.79 25.00 -0.86
C PHE A 381 17.01 24.10 -0.64
N GLY A 382 17.84 24.44 0.35
CA GLY A 382 19.03 23.70 0.80
C GLY A 382 18.74 22.38 1.53
N ASN A 383 17.70 21.64 1.15
CA ASN A 383 17.45 20.29 1.65
C ASN A 383 16.82 19.45 0.52
N PHE A 384 17.52 18.38 0.11
CA PHE A 384 17.34 17.68 -1.16
C PHE A 384 15.92 17.09 -1.40
N GLN A 385 15.22 17.58 -2.42
CA GLN A 385 14.10 16.87 -3.08
C GLN A 385 14.39 16.78 -4.57
N LYS A 386 14.44 15.56 -5.08
CA LYS A 386 15.19 15.17 -6.27
C LYS A 386 14.31 14.23 -7.10
N LEU A 387 14.14 14.44 -8.41
CA LEU A 387 13.51 13.47 -9.29
C LEU A 387 14.26 12.12 -9.17
N LEU A 388 13.62 11.11 -8.57
CA LEU A 388 14.28 9.87 -8.15
C LEU A 388 14.28 8.81 -9.25
N SER A 389 13.20 8.75 -10.03
CA SER A 389 12.94 7.74 -11.04
C SER A 389 12.31 8.34 -12.29
N MET A 390 12.75 7.88 -13.46
CA MET A 390 12.23 8.27 -14.76
C MET A 390 12.08 7.05 -15.69
N ASP A 391 10.85 6.79 -16.16
CA ASP A 391 10.56 5.75 -17.15
C ASP A 391 9.92 6.34 -18.42
N LEU A 392 10.66 6.26 -19.53
CA LEU A 392 10.27 6.68 -20.88
C LEU A 392 10.23 5.49 -21.86
N SER A 393 10.24 4.25 -21.34
CA SER A 393 10.41 3.06 -22.17
C SER A 393 9.21 2.77 -23.08
N ASN A 394 9.38 1.90 -24.07
CA ASN A 394 8.30 1.39 -24.92
C ASN A 394 7.44 2.51 -25.54
N ASN A 395 8.10 3.43 -26.23
CA ASN A 395 7.52 4.57 -26.95
C ASN A 395 8.12 4.66 -28.36
N LYS A 396 7.85 5.75 -29.09
CA LYS A 396 8.40 6.02 -30.43
C LYS A 396 9.43 7.17 -30.42
N PHE A 397 10.13 7.40 -29.30
CA PHE A 397 11.12 8.47 -29.22
C PHE A 397 12.29 8.24 -30.18
N SER A 398 12.72 9.29 -30.88
CA SER A 398 13.73 9.21 -31.94
C SER A 398 14.80 10.30 -31.78
N GLY A 399 15.78 10.31 -32.69
CA GLY A 399 16.91 11.25 -32.64
C GLY A 399 18.00 10.83 -31.65
N LYS A 400 18.94 11.74 -31.39
CA LYS A 400 20.06 11.51 -30.47
C LYS A 400 19.64 11.81 -29.03
N ILE A 401 20.13 11.03 -28.06
CA ILE A 401 19.99 11.40 -26.65
C ILE A 401 20.78 12.70 -26.40
N THR A 402 20.13 13.66 -25.73
CA THR A 402 20.74 14.90 -25.27
C THR A 402 21.61 14.65 -24.04
N ARG A 403 22.80 15.26 -23.96
CA ARG A 403 23.71 15.14 -22.80
C ARG A 403 23.05 15.61 -21.49
N GLU A 404 22.08 16.50 -21.59
CA GLU A 404 21.35 17.10 -20.49
C GLU A 404 20.55 16.07 -19.68
N ILE A 405 20.08 14.96 -20.28
CA ILE A 405 19.37 13.89 -19.56
C ILE A 405 20.28 13.18 -18.54
N PHE A 406 21.59 13.14 -18.82
CA PHE A 406 22.57 12.53 -17.92
C PHE A 406 23.09 13.53 -16.88
N SER A 407 22.75 14.81 -17.03
CA SER A 407 23.10 15.87 -16.09
C SER A 407 22.01 16.08 -15.02
N LEU A 408 21.33 15.01 -14.61
CA LEU A 408 20.31 14.98 -13.56
C LEU A 408 20.94 14.50 -12.23
N PRO A 409 21.56 15.39 -11.41
CA PRO A 409 22.23 15.02 -10.14
C PRO A 409 21.30 14.41 -9.07
N SER A 410 20.01 14.44 -9.36
CA SER A 410 18.91 14.02 -8.52
C SER A 410 18.47 12.58 -8.76
N LEU A 411 18.72 12.05 -9.96
CA LEU A 411 18.29 10.71 -10.35
C LEU A 411 19.11 9.68 -9.59
N SER A 412 18.43 8.80 -8.86
CA SER A 412 19.08 7.83 -7.98
C SER A 412 18.54 6.41 -8.12
N THR A 413 17.35 6.23 -8.68
CA THR A 413 16.70 4.91 -8.71
C THR A 413 16.75 4.31 -10.10
N VAL A 414 15.93 4.79 -11.03
CA VAL A 414 15.82 4.21 -12.38
C VAL A 414 15.84 5.29 -13.45
N LEU A 415 16.60 5.03 -14.52
CA LEU A 415 16.46 5.67 -15.83
C LEU A 415 16.15 4.59 -16.88
N ASN A 416 14.90 4.51 -17.33
CA ASN A 416 14.50 3.53 -18.34
C ASN A 416 14.14 4.24 -19.65
N LEU A 417 14.96 4.04 -20.69
CA LEU A 417 14.76 4.54 -22.05
C LEU A 417 14.58 3.40 -23.06
N SER A 418 14.35 2.18 -22.57
CA SER A 418 14.35 0.99 -23.41
C SER A 418 13.20 0.97 -24.42
N LYS A 419 13.31 0.19 -25.49
CA LYS A 419 12.26 0.00 -26.52
C LYS A 419 11.80 1.33 -27.14
N ASN A 420 12.72 2.07 -27.74
CA ASN A 420 12.48 3.31 -28.48
C ASN A 420 13.28 3.30 -29.81
N PHE A 421 13.26 4.39 -30.58
CA PHE A 421 14.03 4.59 -31.81
C PHE A 421 15.23 5.54 -31.61
N LEU A 422 15.76 5.64 -30.39
CA LEU A 422 16.88 6.53 -30.07
C LEU A 422 18.15 6.06 -30.79
N SER A 423 18.91 7.00 -31.36
CA SER A 423 20.02 6.72 -32.28
C SER A 423 21.27 7.55 -31.98
N GLY A 424 22.36 7.27 -32.69
CA GLY A 424 23.65 7.94 -32.50
C GLY A 424 24.47 7.36 -31.35
N ALA A 425 25.61 8.00 -31.08
CA ALA A 425 26.50 7.59 -29.99
C ALA A 425 25.96 7.99 -28.62
N LEU A 426 26.22 7.16 -27.61
CA LEU A 426 25.96 7.52 -26.22
C LEU A 426 26.91 8.67 -25.79
N PRO A 427 26.39 9.76 -25.20
CA PRO A 427 27.22 10.84 -24.66
C PRO A 427 28.13 10.35 -23.51
N GLU A 428 29.30 10.96 -23.34
CA GLU A 428 30.22 10.62 -22.23
C GLU A 428 29.65 11.04 -20.86
N GLU A 429 28.72 11.98 -20.83
CA GLU A 429 28.03 12.50 -19.65
C GLU A 429 27.19 11.45 -18.92
N VAL A 430 26.89 10.32 -19.53
CA VAL A 430 26.21 9.18 -18.88
C VAL A 430 26.91 8.71 -17.58
N SER A 431 28.22 8.94 -17.45
CA SER A 431 28.94 8.68 -16.19
C SER A 431 28.60 9.61 -15.04
N LEU A 432 27.94 10.75 -15.30
CA LEU A 432 27.49 11.69 -14.27
C LEU A 432 26.35 11.12 -13.42
N LEU A 433 25.68 10.07 -13.90
CA LEU A 433 24.61 9.36 -13.18
C LEU A 433 25.16 8.39 -12.12
N VAL A 434 26.12 8.82 -11.30
CA VAL A 434 26.80 7.98 -10.29
C VAL A 434 25.88 7.41 -9.21
N ASN A 435 24.73 8.05 -8.99
CA ASN A 435 23.78 7.64 -7.97
C ASN A 435 22.65 6.75 -8.49
N VAL A 436 22.51 6.57 -9.81
CA VAL A 436 21.40 5.82 -10.41
C VAL A 436 21.63 4.32 -10.26
N VAL A 437 20.70 3.64 -9.58
CA VAL A 437 20.75 2.19 -9.36
C VAL A 437 20.59 1.40 -10.68
N THR A 438 19.73 1.85 -11.60
CA THR A 438 19.47 1.13 -12.86
C THR A 438 19.33 2.09 -14.05
N ILE A 439 20.09 1.82 -15.11
CA ILE A 439 19.97 2.49 -16.41
C ILE A 439 19.66 1.43 -17.47
N ASP A 440 18.47 1.48 -18.09
CA ASP A 440 18.09 0.59 -19.19
C ASP A 440 17.97 1.38 -20.51
N LEU A 441 18.91 1.12 -21.42
CA LEU A 441 18.96 1.70 -22.77
C LEU A 441 18.60 0.67 -23.86
N SER A 442 18.07 -0.48 -23.46
CA SER A 442 17.90 -1.64 -24.31
C SER A 442 16.88 -1.44 -25.42
N ASN A 443 17.01 -2.16 -26.52
CA ASN A 443 16.09 -2.08 -27.68
C ASN A 443 15.97 -0.65 -28.26
N ASN A 444 17.10 -0.07 -28.64
CA ASN A 444 17.21 1.21 -29.34
C ASN A 444 18.13 1.07 -30.58
N LEU A 445 18.33 2.17 -31.31
CA LEU A 445 19.17 2.27 -32.52
C LEU A 445 20.55 2.90 -32.24
N PHE A 446 21.05 2.85 -31.00
CA PHE A 446 22.37 3.38 -30.65
C PHE A 446 23.49 2.77 -31.49
N SER A 447 24.45 3.61 -31.84
CA SER A 447 25.64 3.27 -32.65
C SER A 447 26.91 3.77 -31.97
N GLY A 448 28.08 3.41 -32.49
CA GLY A 448 29.36 3.80 -31.89
C GLY A 448 29.77 2.94 -30.68
N ASN A 449 30.76 3.44 -29.94
CA ASN A 449 31.41 2.74 -28.83
C ASN A 449 30.80 3.14 -27.49
N ILE A 450 30.83 2.22 -26.52
CA ILE A 450 30.46 2.53 -25.13
C ILE A 450 31.42 3.62 -24.61
N PRO A 451 30.89 4.74 -24.07
CA PRO A 451 31.68 5.81 -23.51
C PRO A 451 32.78 5.34 -22.56
N SER A 452 33.95 5.99 -22.67
CA SER A 452 35.09 5.70 -21.81
C SER A 452 34.81 5.91 -20.33
N SER A 453 33.87 6.81 -20.05
CA SER A 453 33.43 7.19 -18.72
C SER A 453 32.62 6.07 -18.02
N ILE A 454 31.68 5.41 -18.72
CA ILE A 454 30.99 4.20 -18.22
C ILE A 454 32.00 3.07 -18.01
N ARG A 455 32.93 2.91 -18.96
CA ARG A 455 33.98 1.89 -18.88
C ARG A 455 34.79 2.04 -17.58
N LYS A 456 35.18 3.26 -17.18
CA LYS A 456 35.89 3.50 -15.91
C LYS A 456 35.06 3.13 -14.68
N THR A 457 33.76 3.43 -14.67
CA THR A 457 32.86 3.08 -13.55
C THR A 457 32.60 1.58 -13.46
N LEU A 458 32.33 0.91 -14.58
CA LEU A 458 32.23 -0.56 -14.66
C LEU A 458 33.55 -1.23 -14.25
N CYS A 459 34.70 -0.73 -14.74
CA CYS A 459 36.02 -1.24 -14.35
C CYS A 459 36.36 -0.95 -12.88
N PHE A 460 35.86 0.12 -12.27
CA PHE A 460 36.03 0.40 -10.85
C PHE A 460 35.15 -0.52 -9.99
N ILE A 461 33.89 -0.76 -10.36
CA ILE A 461 32.99 -1.69 -9.66
C ILE A 461 33.51 -3.14 -9.78
N LEU A 462 33.87 -3.55 -11.00
CA LEU A 462 34.53 -4.84 -11.26
C LEU A 462 35.96 -4.88 -10.73
N GLY A 463 36.64 -3.76 -10.53
CA GLY A 463 37.95 -3.71 -9.88
C GLY A 463 37.82 -3.88 -8.37
N SER A 464 36.82 -3.26 -7.76
CA SER A 464 36.53 -3.26 -6.31
C SER A 464 35.97 -4.59 -5.83
N LEU A 465 35.12 -5.24 -6.63
CA LEU A 465 34.64 -6.61 -6.40
C LEU A 465 35.79 -7.64 -6.39
N PHE A 466 36.93 -7.32 -7.01
CA PHE A 466 38.07 -8.22 -7.17
C PHE A 466 39.34 -7.73 -6.44
N TYR A 467 39.31 -6.56 -5.77
CA TYR A 467 40.40 -6.06 -4.92
C TYR A 467 40.26 -6.57 -3.49
N LEU A 468 40.21 -7.89 -3.31
CA LEU A 468 40.59 -8.54 -2.07
C LEU A 468 41.78 -9.46 -2.35
N LYS A 469 42.93 -9.07 -1.78
CA LYS A 469 44.19 -9.80 -1.67
C LYS A 469 45.14 -9.75 -2.88
N ARG A 470 45.61 -8.55 -3.23
CA ARG A 470 46.91 -8.41 -3.92
C ARG A 470 48.05 -8.43 -2.88
N SER A 471 48.36 -9.61 -2.37
CA SER A 471 49.65 -9.86 -1.70
C SER A 471 50.70 -10.12 -2.78
N LYS A 472 51.79 -9.34 -2.73
CA LYS A 472 52.96 -9.45 -3.60
C LYS A 472 53.56 -10.87 -3.54
N SER A 473 53.49 -11.62 -4.63
CA SER A 473 54.57 -12.53 -5.05
C SER A 473 54.31 -13.06 -6.46
N LYS A 474 55.36 -13.02 -7.31
CA LYS A 474 55.44 -13.64 -8.64
C LYS A 474 54.88 -15.07 -8.61
N ILE A 475 53.77 -15.35 -9.29
CA ILE A 475 53.40 -16.72 -9.68
C ILE A 475 52.77 -16.70 -11.08
N THR A 476 53.57 -17.12 -12.05
CA THR A 476 53.14 -17.70 -13.33
C THR A 476 52.44 -19.03 -13.07
N ARG A 477 51.10 -19.05 -13.17
CA ARG A 477 50.25 -20.14 -13.70
C ARG A 477 48.77 -19.86 -13.36
N THR A 478 47.98 -19.69 -14.40
CA THR A 478 46.57 -19.27 -14.41
C THR A 478 45.55 -20.35 -14.01
N SER A 479 45.98 -21.53 -13.52
CA SER A 479 45.07 -22.67 -13.31
C SER A 479 44.57 -22.89 -11.88
N GLU A 480 45.23 -22.34 -10.86
CA GLU A 480 44.87 -22.62 -9.45
C GLU A 480 44.05 -21.50 -8.78
N LEU A 481 44.13 -20.25 -9.26
CA LEU A 481 43.27 -19.16 -8.78
C LEU A 481 41.78 -19.35 -9.16
N VAL A 482 41.54 -20.01 -10.31
CA VAL A 482 40.19 -20.25 -10.86
C VAL A 482 39.40 -21.25 -10.02
N LYS A 483 40.05 -22.24 -9.39
CA LYS A 483 39.37 -23.24 -8.56
C LYS A 483 38.92 -22.70 -7.20
N GLY A 484 39.73 -21.87 -6.54
CA GLY A 484 39.35 -21.23 -5.26
C GLY A 484 38.24 -20.19 -5.42
N GLN A 485 38.19 -19.50 -6.56
CA GLN A 485 37.12 -18.54 -6.91
C GLN A 485 35.82 -19.21 -7.35
N HIS A 486 35.86 -20.47 -7.83
CA HIS A 486 34.69 -21.25 -8.24
C HIS A 486 33.74 -21.55 -7.06
N GLN A 487 34.29 -21.92 -5.90
CA GLN A 487 33.51 -22.35 -4.72
C GLN A 487 32.75 -21.19 -4.04
N MET A 488 33.39 -20.02 -3.94
CA MET A 488 32.81 -18.84 -3.28
C MET A 488 31.75 -18.15 -4.17
N MET A 489 31.91 -18.26 -5.49
CA MET A 489 30.96 -17.74 -6.47
C MET A 489 29.74 -18.69 -6.64
N LEU A 490 29.93 -20.01 -6.50
CA LEU A 490 28.82 -20.98 -6.37
C LEU A 490 27.94 -20.70 -5.13
N GLN A 491 28.53 -20.23 -4.02
CA GLN A 491 27.79 -19.82 -2.81
C GLN A 491 27.00 -18.51 -2.96
N LEU A 492 27.45 -17.59 -3.82
CA LEU A 492 26.70 -16.38 -4.16
C LEU A 492 25.58 -16.69 -5.17
N MET A 493 25.80 -17.60 -6.12
CA MET A 493 24.81 -17.99 -7.14
C MET A 493 23.70 -18.93 -6.63
N SER A 494 23.90 -19.61 -5.50
CA SER A 494 22.83 -20.37 -4.82
C SER A 494 21.71 -19.50 -4.21
N SER A 495 21.79 -18.16 -4.35
CA SER A 495 20.83 -17.20 -3.78
C SER A 495 19.97 -16.46 -4.81
N LEU A 496 20.14 -16.73 -6.11
CA LEU A 496 19.32 -16.13 -7.17
C LEU A 496 17.98 -16.86 -7.29
N HIS A 497 16.96 -16.31 -6.62
CA HIS A 497 15.57 -16.77 -6.71
C HIS A 497 14.73 -15.82 -7.56
N HIS A 498 13.90 -16.37 -8.44
CA HIS A 498 12.83 -15.64 -9.11
C HIS A 498 11.54 -16.47 -9.01
N ASN A 499 10.52 -15.94 -8.33
CA ASN A 499 9.28 -16.66 -7.97
C ASN A 499 9.53 -18.03 -7.29
N ASP A 500 10.42 -18.08 -6.29
CA ASP A 500 10.70 -19.26 -5.44
C ASP A 500 11.15 -20.55 -6.16
N GLN A 501 11.66 -20.47 -7.39
CA GLN A 501 12.26 -21.62 -8.10
C GLN A 501 13.74 -21.37 -8.43
N PRO A 502 14.63 -22.38 -8.26
CA PRO A 502 16.06 -22.24 -8.54
C PRO A 502 16.36 -22.33 -10.04
N ILE A 503 17.18 -21.41 -10.55
CA ILE A 503 17.68 -21.41 -11.93
C ILE A 503 18.84 -22.43 -12.05
N SER A 504 18.90 -23.17 -13.17
CA SER A 504 19.98 -24.15 -13.42
C SER A 504 21.39 -23.52 -13.33
N PRO A 505 22.35 -24.15 -12.60
CA PRO A 505 23.72 -23.65 -12.47
C PRO A 505 24.46 -23.47 -13.81
N ASP A 506 24.17 -24.30 -14.82
CA ASP A 506 24.81 -24.22 -16.13
C ASP A 506 24.33 -22.99 -16.92
N VAL A 507 23.06 -22.62 -16.75
CA VAL A 507 22.45 -21.42 -17.34
C VAL A 507 22.99 -20.16 -16.65
N GLN A 508 23.08 -20.19 -15.32
CA GLN A 508 23.72 -19.13 -14.54
C GLN A 508 25.18 -18.93 -14.97
N HIS A 509 25.93 -20.03 -15.15
CA HIS A 509 27.32 -20.00 -15.60
C HIS A 509 27.46 -19.44 -17.02
N GLY A 510 26.61 -19.87 -17.97
CA GLY A 510 26.62 -19.36 -19.35
C GLY A 510 26.25 -17.87 -19.44
N CYS A 511 25.27 -17.43 -18.65
CA CYS A 511 24.90 -16.00 -18.57
C CYS A 511 26.02 -15.18 -17.93
N LEU A 512 26.67 -15.70 -16.90
CA LEU A 512 27.81 -15.07 -16.25
C LEU A 512 29.01 -14.95 -17.19
N ILE A 513 29.34 -16.00 -17.97
CA ILE A 513 30.37 -15.93 -19.02
C ILE A 513 30.03 -14.87 -20.05
N THR A 514 28.77 -14.76 -20.45
CA THR A 514 28.31 -13.74 -21.42
C THR A 514 28.45 -12.33 -20.87
N ILE A 515 28.07 -12.11 -19.61
CA ILE A 515 28.22 -10.83 -18.89
C ILE A 515 29.70 -10.48 -18.70
N LEU A 516 30.52 -11.45 -18.28
CA LEU A 516 31.98 -11.29 -18.14
C LEU A 516 32.66 -11.06 -19.48
N GLY A 517 32.22 -11.69 -20.56
CA GLY A 517 32.73 -11.49 -21.92
C GLY A 517 32.43 -10.09 -22.45
N VAL A 518 31.25 -9.56 -22.15
CA VAL A 518 30.90 -8.15 -22.41
C VAL A 518 31.78 -7.21 -21.56
N GLY A 519 32.00 -7.54 -20.28
CA GLY A 519 32.88 -6.79 -19.37
C GLY A 519 34.37 -6.81 -19.77
N LEU A 520 34.88 -7.94 -20.26
CA LEU A 520 36.27 -8.13 -20.71
C LEU A 520 36.51 -7.53 -22.09
N SER A 521 35.52 -7.53 -23.00
CA SER A 521 35.66 -6.77 -24.25
C SER A 521 35.75 -5.25 -23.99
N CYS A 522 35.23 -4.78 -22.85
CA CYS A 522 35.40 -3.40 -22.39
C CYS A 522 36.83 -3.10 -21.87
N THR A 523 37.71 -4.07 -21.66
CA THR A 523 39.08 -3.85 -21.13
C THR A 523 40.16 -3.79 -22.23
N VAL A 524 39.80 -3.98 -23.51
CA VAL A 524 40.75 -4.00 -24.62
C VAL A 524 41.12 -2.58 -25.08
N GLU A 525 42.42 -2.27 -25.08
CA GLU A 525 42.95 -0.94 -25.40
C GLU A 525 42.82 -0.57 -26.89
N SER A 526 42.85 -1.53 -27.81
CA SER A 526 42.69 -1.28 -29.26
C SER A 526 41.22 -1.17 -29.68
N SER A 527 40.92 -0.34 -30.69
CA SER A 527 39.56 -0.15 -31.23
C SER A 527 38.98 -1.42 -31.86
N ASP A 528 39.83 -2.25 -32.47
CA ASP A 528 39.42 -3.41 -33.27
C ASP A 528 39.07 -4.64 -32.42
N GLY A 529 39.48 -4.66 -31.14
CA GLY A 529 39.11 -5.69 -30.16
C GLY A 529 37.89 -5.36 -29.30
N ARG A 530 37.22 -4.24 -29.57
CA ARG A 530 36.06 -3.76 -28.79
C ARG A 530 34.75 -4.14 -29.46
N ILE A 531 33.79 -4.60 -28.68
CA ILE A 531 32.42 -4.82 -29.17
C ILE A 531 31.67 -3.48 -29.31
N SER A 532 30.85 -3.39 -30.35
CA SER A 532 29.93 -2.25 -30.53
C SER A 532 28.86 -2.23 -29.44
N ILE A 533 28.29 -1.05 -29.17
CA ILE A 533 27.13 -0.92 -28.26
C ILE A 533 26.01 -1.90 -28.66
N ARG A 534 25.73 -2.03 -29.96
CA ARG A 534 24.71 -2.94 -30.50
C ARG A 534 25.00 -4.40 -30.12
N SER A 535 26.24 -4.84 -30.27
CA SER A 535 26.68 -6.21 -29.95
C SER A 535 26.69 -6.47 -28.44
N ALA A 536 27.14 -5.52 -27.63
CA ALA A 536 27.10 -5.61 -26.17
C ALA A 536 25.66 -5.74 -25.65
N LEU A 537 24.74 -4.92 -26.17
CA LEU A 537 23.33 -4.97 -25.81
C LEU A 537 22.62 -6.24 -26.29
N GLN A 538 22.96 -6.76 -27.47
CA GLN A 538 22.44 -8.05 -27.91
C GLN A 538 22.89 -9.19 -26.99
N ASN A 539 24.17 -9.22 -26.60
CA ASN A 539 24.70 -10.26 -25.72
C ASN A 539 24.10 -10.19 -24.30
N LEU A 540 23.95 -8.98 -23.73
CA LEU A 540 23.32 -8.80 -22.42
C LEU A 540 21.82 -9.11 -22.44
N LYS A 541 21.09 -8.74 -23.50
CA LYS A 541 19.69 -9.15 -23.69
C LYS A 541 19.57 -10.66 -23.86
N SER A 542 20.45 -11.29 -24.63
CA SER A 542 20.45 -12.74 -24.78
C SER A 542 20.63 -13.42 -23.41
N ALA A 543 21.57 -12.96 -22.58
CA ALA A 543 21.74 -13.49 -21.23
C ALA A 543 20.50 -13.27 -20.35
N ARG A 544 19.89 -12.09 -20.39
CA ARG A 544 18.65 -11.78 -19.67
C ARG A 544 17.47 -12.63 -20.15
N ASP A 545 17.26 -12.74 -21.45
CA ASP A 545 16.15 -13.47 -22.04
C ASP A 545 16.33 -14.98 -21.84
N THR A 546 17.57 -15.49 -21.83
CA THR A 546 17.89 -16.86 -21.41
C THR A 546 17.58 -17.11 -19.93
N LEU A 547 17.80 -16.13 -19.05
CA LEU A 547 17.39 -16.20 -17.64
C LEU A 547 15.86 -16.16 -17.48
N LEU A 548 15.14 -15.41 -18.33
CA LEU A 548 13.70 -15.24 -18.27
C LEU A 548 12.90 -16.36 -18.98
N ASN A 549 13.42 -16.95 -20.06
CA ASN A 549 12.72 -17.95 -20.89
C ASN A 549 12.80 -19.39 -20.38
N GLN A 550 13.42 -19.65 -19.22
CA GLN A 550 13.36 -20.95 -18.53
C GLN A 550 12.07 -21.12 -17.68
N LEU A 551 11.12 -20.19 -17.79
CA LEU A 551 9.76 -20.33 -17.27
C LEU A 551 8.95 -21.28 -18.18
N PRO A 552 8.26 -22.32 -17.67
CA PRO A 552 7.31 -23.04 -18.48
C PRO A 552 6.14 -22.12 -18.86
N LEU A 553 5.80 -22.09 -20.15
CA LEU A 553 4.56 -21.53 -20.70
C LEU A 553 3.36 -22.11 -19.92
N ARG A 554 2.56 -21.26 -19.27
CA ARG A 554 1.23 -21.68 -18.76
C ARG A 554 0.39 -22.12 -19.96
N ILE A 555 0.05 -23.40 -20.02
CA ILE A 555 -1.09 -23.90 -20.80
C ILE A 555 -2.35 -23.37 -20.10
N PRO A 556 -3.35 -22.84 -20.84
CA PRO A 556 -4.58 -22.33 -20.23
C PRO A 556 -5.43 -23.48 -19.68
N ASN A 557 -5.88 -23.33 -18.43
CA ASN A 557 -7.09 -23.94 -17.88
C ASN A 557 -7.84 -22.87 -17.11
#